data_AF-A0A2J8JID2-F1
#
_entry.id   AF-A0A2J8JID2-F1
#
_cell.length_a   1.000
_cell.length_b   1.000
_cell.length_c   1.000
_cell.angle_alpha   90.00
_cell.angle_beta   90.00
_cell.angle_gamma   90.00
#
_symmetry.space_group_name_H-M   'P 1'
#
loop_
_entity.id
_entity.type
_entity.pdbx_description
1 polymer ?
#
loop_
_entity_poly.entity_id
_entity_poly.type
_entity_poly.pdbx_seq_one_letter_code
_entity_poly.pdbx_strand_id
1 'polypeptide(L)'
;TAPQSLPSSRMAPLGMLLGLLMAACFTFRLSHQNLKEFALTNPEKSSTKETERKETKAEEELDAEVLEVFHPTHEWQALRPGQAVPAGSHVRLNLQTGEREAKLQYEDKFRNNLKGKRLDINTNTYTSQDLKSALAKFKEGAEMESSKEDKARQAEVKRLFRP
;
A
#
# COMPACT_ATOMS: atom_id res chain seq x y z
N THR A 1 -56.48 39.36 -17.14
CA THR A 1 -56.84 38.20 -16.30
C THR A 1 -55.57 37.52 -15.83
N ALA A 2 -55.61 37.04 -14.58
CA ALA A 2 -54.52 36.74 -13.63
C ALA A 2 -53.41 35.75 -14.08
N PRO A 3 -52.29 35.66 -13.31
CA PRO A 3 -51.01 35.04 -13.68
C PRO A 3 -50.93 33.56 -13.26
N GLN A 4 -49.97 32.79 -13.78
CA GLN A 4 -49.69 31.43 -13.31
C GLN A 4 -48.25 31.34 -12.78
N SER A 5 -48.16 31.25 -11.46
CA SER A 5 -46.97 31.07 -10.64
C SER A 5 -46.51 29.60 -10.59
N LEU A 6 -45.20 29.43 -10.36
CA LEU A 6 -44.46 28.20 -10.08
C LEU A 6 -45.20 27.19 -9.16
N PRO A 7 -45.02 25.87 -9.36
CA PRO A 7 -45.29 24.92 -8.30
C PRO A 7 -44.10 24.91 -7.31
N SER A 8 -44.34 25.43 -6.11
CA SER A 8 -43.46 25.28 -4.96
C SER A 8 -43.48 23.82 -4.51
N SER A 9 -42.42 23.08 -4.81
CA SER A 9 -42.20 21.71 -4.35
C SER A 9 -41.92 21.73 -2.85
N ARG A 10 -42.97 21.54 -2.04
CA ARG A 10 -42.84 21.24 -0.61
C ARG A 10 -42.45 19.77 -0.47
N MET A 11 -41.16 19.46 -0.66
CA MET A 11 -40.65 18.17 -0.18
C MET A 11 -40.77 18.15 1.34
N ALA A 12 -41.56 17.20 1.86
CA ALA A 12 -41.75 17.03 3.28
C ALA A 12 -40.38 16.79 3.96
N PRO A 13 -40.02 17.55 5.02
CA PRO A 13 -38.69 17.47 5.63
C PRO A 13 -38.36 16.07 6.18
N LEU A 14 -39.39 15.30 6.52
CA LEU A 14 -39.28 13.89 6.91
C LEU A 14 -38.80 12.97 5.78
N GLY A 15 -39.23 13.20 4.54
CA GLY A 15 -38.79 12.40 3.39
C GLY A 15 -37.32 12.68 3.05
N MET A 16 -36.88 13.93 3.19
CA MET A 16 -35.49 14.31 3.00
C MET A 16 -34.58 13.71 4.08
N LEU A 17 -35.02 13.73 5.35
CA LEU A 17 -34.28 13.12 6.46
C LEU A 17 -34.16 11.60 6.29
N LEU A 18 -35.24 10.93 5.89
CA LEU A 18 -35.25 9.48 5.65
C LEU A 18 -34.33 9.12 4.47
N GLY A 19 -34.34 9.91 3.39
CA GLY A 19 -33.44 9.73 2.26
C GLY A 19 -31.96 9.88 2.65
N LEU A 20 -31.64 10.90 3.46
CA LEU A 20 -30.30 11.11 4.02
C LEU A 20 -29.85 9.95 4.93
N LEU A 21 -30.75 9.46 5.79
CA LEU A 21 -30.47 8.32 6.66
C LEU A 21 -30.15 7.05 5.84
N MET A 22 -30.95 6.76 4.82
CA MET A 22 -30.75 5.60 3.95
C MET A 22 -29.47 5.71 3.13
N ALA A 23 -29.14 6.91 2.63
CA ALA A 23 -27.88 7.17 1.94
C ALA A 23 -26.66 6.98 2.88
N ALA A 24 -26.74 7.48 4.11
CA ALA A 24 -25.69 7.31 5.12
C ALA A 24 -25.52 5.84 5.54
N CYS A 25 -26.60 5.08 5.66
CA CYS A 25 -26.51 3.64 5.91
C CYS A 25 -25.89 2.89 4.74
N PHE A 26 -26.17 3.29 3.50
CA PHE A 26 -25.59 2.67 2.32
C PHE A 26 -24.08 2.94 2.20
N THR A 27 -23.63 4.17 2.46
CA THR A 27 -22.20 4.52 2.47
C THR A 27 -21.45 3.85 3.62
N PHE A 28 -22.07 3.70 4.80
CA PHE A 28 -21.48 2.98 5.93
C PHE A 28 -21.33 1.48 5.64
N ARG A 29 -22.34 0.84 5.02
CA ARG A 29 -22.26 -0.58 4.61
C ARG A 29 -21.23 -0.80 3.51
N LEU A 30 -21.12 0.11 2.55
CA LEU A 30 -20.12 0.05 1.48
C LEU A 30 -18.69 0.24 2.03
N SER A 31 -18.52 1.16 2.99
CA SER A 31 -17.26 1.36 3.72
C SER A 31 -16.85 0.13 4.54
N HIS A 32 -17.81 -0.51 5.22
CA HIS A 32 -17.54 -1.74 5.98
C HIS A 32 -17.23 -2.95 5.07
N GLN A 33 -17.74 -2.98 3.84
CA GLN A 33 -17.37 -3.99 2.84
C GLN A 33 -15.97 -3.75 2.27
N ASN A 34 -15.49 -2.50 2.28
CA ASN A 34 -14.13 -2.14 1.84
C ASN A 34 -13.06 -2.31 2.94
N LEU A 35 -13.44 -2.74 4.15
CA LEU A 35 -12.51 -3.00 5.25
C LEU A 35 -11.78 -4.36 5.13
N LYS A 36 -12.09 -5.14 4.09
CA LYS A 36 -11.33 -6.35 3.75
C LYS A 36 -10.06 -5.93 3.00
N GLU A 37 -9.03 -5.70 3.79
CA GLU A 37 -7.62 -5.72 3.40
C GLU A 37 -7.13 -4.58 2.51
N PHE A 38 -7.06 -3.37 3.07
CA PHE A 38 -6.09 -2.39 2.58
C PHE A 38 -5.31 -1.76 3.72
N ALA A 39 -4.01 -1.59 3.44
CA ALA A 39 -2.94 -0.99 4.24
C ALA A 39 -2.26 -1.87 5.29
N LEU A 40 -0.92 -1.73 5.27
CA LEU A 40 0.12 -2.25 6.16
C LEU A 40 -0.08 -1.83 7.63
N THR A 41 -1.24 -2.11 8.20
CA THR A 41 -1.47 -1.92 9.63
C THR A 41 -1.13 -3.24 10.31
N ASN A 42 -0.13 -3.21 11.18
CA ASN A 42 0.18 -4.33 12.07
C ASN A 42 -0.98 -4.40 13.08
N PRO A 43 -1.82 -5.46 13.09
CA PRO A 43 -2.83 -5.58 14.12
C PRO A 43 -2.13 -5.89 15.44
N GLU A 44 -1.81 -4.84 16.19
CA GLU A 44 -1.39 -5.00 17.57
C GLU A 44 -2.52 -5.72 18.32
N LYS A 45 -2.18 -6.90 18.82
CA LYS A 45 -3.09 -7.82 19.49
C LYS A 45 -3.61 -7.17 20.78
N SER A 46 -4.79 -6.55 20.74
CA SER A 46 -5.48 -6.10 21.94
C SER A 46 -6.32 -7.24 22.52
N SER A 47 -5.66 -7.88 23.47
CA SER A 47 -6.17 -8.50 24.70
C SER A 47 -7.66 -8.35 25.05
N THR A 48 -8.19 -9.47 25.56
CA THR A 48 -9.33 -9.63 26.48
C THR A 48 -10.74 -9.73 25.87
N LYS A 49 -11.23 -10.98 25.80
CA LYS A 49 -12.42 -11.41 26.55
C LYS A 49 -12.39 -12.93 26.71
N GLU A 50 -12.06 -13.34 27.93
CA GLU A 50 -12.35 -14.69 28.41
C GLU A 50 -13.86 -14.88 28.45
N THR A 51 -14.34 -15.97 27.87
CA THR A 51 -15.58 -16.61 28.28
C THR A 51 -15.36 -18.10 28.12
N GLU A 52 -14.93 -18.68 29.24
CA GLU A 52 -14.93 -20.10 29.54
C GLU A 52 -16.33 -20.67 29.26
N ARG A 53 -16.45 -21.66 28.35
CA ARG A 53 -17.26 -22.89 28.54
C ARG A 53 -17.21 -23.80 27.31
N LYS A 54 -16.91 -25.08 27.62
CA LYS A 54 -17.09 -26.32 26.84
C LYS A 54 -16.02 -26.66 25.81
N GLU A 55 -15.07 -27.45 26.31
CA GLU A 55 -14.49 -28.58 25.59
C GLU A 55 -15.60 -29.40 24.91
N THR A 56 -15.64 -29.34 23.60
CA THR A 56 -16.02 -30.47 22.77
C THR A 56 -14.92 -30.64 21.75
N LYS A 57 -14.13 -31.68 21.98
CA LYS A 57 -13.29 -32.38 21.03
C LYS A 57 -14.12 -32.63 19.76
N ALA A 58 -14.04 -31.69 18.82
CA ALA A 58 -14.25 -31.94 17.42
C ALA A 58 -12.85 -31.76 16.84
N GLU A 59 -12.26 -32.89 16.47
CA GLU A 59 -11.17 -32.89 15.50
C GLU A 59 -11.72 -32.18 14.25
N GLU A 60 -11.55 -30.86 14.21
CA GLU A 60 -11.65 -30.08 12.99
C GLU A 60 -10.49 -30.60 12.15
N GLU A 61 -10.81 -31.53 11.27
CA GLU A 61 -10.02 -31.82 10.09
C GLU A 61 -9.90 -30.46 9.41
N LEU A 62 -8.80 -29.76 9.70
CA LEU A 62 -8.34 -28.60 8.95
C LEU A 62 -8.12 -29.15 7.55
N ASP A 63 -9.19 -29.18 6.76
CA ASP A 63 -9.15 -29.42 5.33
C ASP A 63 -8.15 -28.37 4.86
N ALA A 64 -6.94 -28.84 4.56
CA ALA A 64 -5.91 -28.02 4.00
C ALA A 64 -6.38 -27.74 2.58
N GLU A 65 -7.36 -26.84 2.46
CA GLU A 65 -7.89 -26.36 1.20
C GLU A 65 -6.66 -25.91 0.42
N VAL A 66 -6.28 -26.74 -0.55
CA VAL A 66 -5.10 -26.51 -1.38
C VAL A 66 -5.42 -25.25 -2.16
N LEU A 67 -4.97 -24.11 -1.64
CA LEU A 67 -5.16 -22.81 -2.28
C LEU A 67 -4.67 -22.94 -3.71
N GLU A 68 -5.55 -22.68 -4.67
CA GLU A 68 -5.21 -22.80 -6.08
C GLU A 68 -3.99 -21.93 -6.36
N VAL A 69 -2.90 -22.56 -6.79
CA VAL A 69 -1.65 -21.87 -7.06
C VAL A 69 -1.74 -21.20 -8.43
N PHE A 70 -1.43 -19.91 -8.48
CA PHE A 70 -1.34 -19.16 -9.73
C PHE A 70 -0.21 -19.70 -10.62
N HIS A 71 -0.45 -19.80 -11.93
CA HIS A 71 0.55 -20.26 -12.90
C HIS A 71 1.04 -19.07 -13.76
N PRO A 72 2.12 -18.39 -13.37
CA PRO A 72 2.59 -17.17 -14.02
C PRO A 72 3.11 -17.40 -15.44
N THR A 73 2.79 -16.48 -16.35
CA THR A 73 3.46 -16.37 -17.66
C THR A 73 4.46 -15.21 -17.68
N HIS A 74 5.21 -15.04 -18.76
CA HIS A 74 6.13 -13.90 -18.93
C HIS A 74 5.41 -12.54 -19.02
N GLU A 75 4.13 -12.52 -19.34
CA GLU A 75 3.29 -11.33 -19.34
C GLU A 75 2.57 -11.14 -18.00
N TRP A 76 2.21 -9.89 -17.72
CA TRP A 76 1.47 -9.52 -16.51
C TRP A 76 0.03 -10.04 -16.58
N GLN A 77 -0.41 -10.75 -15.54
CA GLN A 77 -1.79 -11.21 -15.41
C GLN A 77 -2.34 -10.88 -14.03
N ALA A 78 -3.64 -10.60 -13.95
CA ALA A 78 -4.32 -10.33 -12.70
C ALA A 78 -4.41 -11.57 -11.80
N LEU A 79 -4.23 -11.35 -10.49
CA LEU A 79 -4.38 -12.35 -9.43
C LEU A 79 -5.78 -12.25 -8.84
N ARG A 80 -6.39 -13.41 -8.56
CA ARG A 80 -7.65 -13.44 -7.81
C ARG A 80 -7.39 -13.22 -6.31
N PRO A 81 -8.36 -12.65 -5.57
CA PRO A 81 -8.26 -12.55 -4.11
C PRO A 81 -8.04 -13.92 -3.47
N GLY A 82 -7.09 -14.01 -2.53
CA GLY A 82 -6.77 -15.26 -1.82
C GLY A 82 -5.97 -16.30 -2.63
N GLN A 83 -5.63 -16.01 -3.89
CA GLN A 83 -4.86 -16.94 -4.73
C GLN A 83 -3.36 -16.97 -4.35
N ALA A 84 -2.79 -18.16 -4.22
CA ALA A 84 -1.39 -18.33 -3.87
C ALA A 84 -0.47 -17.99 -5.05
N VAL A 85 0.63 -17.28 -4.81
CA VAL A 85 1.61 -16.89 -5.83
C VAL A 85 2.87 -17.76 -5.71
N PRO A 86 3.35 -18.40 -6.79
CA PRO A 86 4.58 -19.20 -6.74
C PRO A 86 5.81 -18.37 -6.37
N ALA A 87 6.73 -19.00 -5.64
CA ALA A 87 8.03 -18.41 -5.34
C ALA A 87 8.78 -18.01 -6.62
N GLY A 88 9.44 -16.84 -6.60
CA GLY A 88 10.17 -16.31 -7.75
C GLY A 88 9.30 -15.59 -8.79
N SER A 89 7.98 -15.55 -8.61
CA SER A 89 7.10 -14.69 -9.42
C SER A 89 7.30 -13.22 -9.07
N HIS A 90 7.25 -12.35 -10.08
CA HIS A 90 7.25 -10.90 -9.89
C HIS A 90 5.81 -10.43 -9.70
N VAL A 91 5.50 -9.76 -8.59
CA VAL A 91 4.16 -9.26 -8.26
C VAL A 91 4.16 -7.73 -8.28
N ARG A 92 3.11 -7.12 -8.84
CA ARG A 92 2.86 -5.68 -8.77
C ARG A 92 1.41 -5.38 -8.37
N LEU A 93 1.18 -4.13 -7.99
CA LEU A 93 -0.15 -3.56 -7.86
C LEU A 93 -0.35 -2.56 -9.01
N ASN A 94 -1.40 -2.74 -9.79
CA ASN A 94 -1.81 -1.77 -10.80
C ASN A 94 -2.58 -0.63 -10.12
N LEU A 95 -2.02 0.58 -10.08
CA LEU A 95 -2.66 1.71 -9.37
C LEU A 95 -3.88 2.30 -10.09
N GLN A 96 -4.02 2.02 -11.39
CA GLN A 96 -5.18 2.49 -12.16
C GLN A 96 -6.39 1.59 -11.94
N THR A 97 -6.19 0.26 -11.93
CA THR A 97 -7.28 -0.73 -11.76
C THR A 97 -7.44 -1.19 -10.31
N GLY A 98 -6.42 -1.01 -9.47
CA GLY A 98 -6.36 -1.55 -8.11
C GLY A 98 -6.05 -3.04 -8.05
N GLU A 99 -5.80 -3.69 -9.18
CA GLU A 99 -5.61 -5.15 -9.24
C GLU A 99 -4.17 -5.55 -8.93
N ARG A 100 -4.01 -6.66 -8.19
CA ARG A 100 -2.72 -7.31 -8.02
C ARG A 100 -2.43 -8.13 -9.26
N GLU A 101 -1.24 -8.00 -9.81
CA GLU A 101 -0.82 -8.73 -11.01
C GLU A 101 0.49 -9.46 -10.77
N ALA A 102 0.70 -10.59 -11.43
CA ALA A 102 1.94 -11.35 -11.36
C ALA A 102 2.42 -11.80 -12.74
N LYS A 103 3.74 -11.96 -12.87
CA LYS A 103 4.40 -12.55 -14.03
C LYS A 103 5.61 -13.40 -13.62
N LEU A 104 6.03 -14.27 -14.52
CA LEU A 104 7.26 -15.03 -14.42
C LEU A 104 8.43 -14.10 -14.72
N GLN A 105 9.39 -14.05 -13.79
CA GLN A 105 10.63 -13.31 -14.00
C GLN A 105 11.48 -14.09 -15.01
N TYR A 106 11.93 -13.44 -16.09
CA TYR A 106 12.93 -14.06 -16.96
C TYR A 106 14.17 -14.42 -16.14
N GLU A 107 14.73 -15.61 -16.38
CA GLU A 107 16.06 -15.99 -15.94
C GLU A 107 17.09 -15.10 -16.63
N ASP A 108 17.17 -13.86 -16.16
CA ASP A 108 18.33 -13.05 -16.38
C ASP A 108 19.50 -13.81 -15.75
N LYS A 109 20.46 -14.19 -16.60
CA LYS A 109 21.75 -14.77 -16.20
C LYS A 109 22.53 -13.87 -15.22
N PHE A 110 21.98 -12.69 -14.89
CA PHE A 110 22.39 -11.79 -13.82
C PHE A 110 21.93 -12.22 -12.40
N ARG A 111 21.36 -13.42 -12.23
CA ARG A 111 21.36 -14.13 -10.95
C ARG A 111 22.81 -14.41 -10.52
N ASN A 112 23.55 -13.41 -10.04
CA ASN A 112 24.80 -13.53 -9.24
C ASN A 112 25.46 -12.19 -8.87
N ASN A 113 24.75 -11.08 -8.63
CA ASN A 113 25.40 -9.90 -8.01
C ASN A 113 24.71 -9.39 -6.73
N LEU A 114 23.51 -9.89 -6.43
CA LEU A 114 22.81 -9.64 -5.16
C LEU A 114 22.89 -10.84 -4.20
N LYS A 115 23.96 -11.65 -4.30
CA LYS A 115 24.55 -12.14 -3.05
C LYS A 115 24.96 -10.85 -2.35
N GLY A 116 24.09 -10.34 -1.48
CA GLY A 116 24.46 -9.33 -0.51
C GLY A 116 25.65 -9.92 0.22
N LYS A 117 26.84 -9.59 -0.27
CA LYS A 117 28.07 -9.76 0.48
C LYS A 117 27.80 -8.81 1.63
N ARG A 118 27.25 -9.36 2.71
CA ARG A 118 27.22 -8.71 4.00
C ARG A 118 28.70 -8.44 4.25
N LEU A 119 29.13 -7.25 3.86
CA LEU A 119 30.47 -6.78 4.13
C LEU A 119 30.54 -6.86 5.64
N ASP A 120 31.35 -7.77 6.13
CA ASP A 120 31.59 -7.88 7.54
C ASP A 120 32.24 -6.55 7.94
N ILE A 121 31.46 -5.70 8.60
CA ILE A 121 31.88 -4.35 9.02
C ILE A 121 33.07 -4.46 10.00
N ASN A 122 33.37 -5.67 10.51
CA ASN A 122 34.51 -5.92 11.38
C ASN A 122 35.86 -6.04 10.64
N THR A 123 35.87 -6.11 9.31
CA THR A 123 37.15 -6.15 8.59
C THR A 123 37.68 -4.72 8.56
N ASN A 124 38.72 -4.44 9.36
CA ASN A 124 39.48 -3.18 9.39
C ASN A 124 40.19 -2.86 8.04
N THR A 125 39.48 -3.00 6.92
CA THR A 125 39.95 -2.74 5.57
C THR A 125 40.21 -1.26 5.32
N TYR A 126 39.62 -0.40 6.14
CA TYR A 126 39.74 1.05 6.00
C TYR A 126 40.31 1.68 7.26
N THR A 127 41.24 2.61 7.08
CA THR A 127 41.76 3.43 8.18
C THR A 127 40.77 4.55 8.53
N SER A 128 40.89 5.12 9.73
CA SER A 128 40.10 6.30 10.12
C SER A 128 40.33 7.49 9.19
N GLN A 129 41.50 7.57 8.55
CA GLN A 129 41.83 8.60 7.56
C GLN A 129 41.09 8.36 6.23
N ASP A 130 40.98 7.11 5.78
CA ASP A 130 40.24 6.77 4.56
C ASP A 130 38.76 7.12 4.70
N LEU A 131 38.15 6.75 5.84
CA LEU A 131 36.76 7.12 6.16
C LEU A 131 36.58 8.64 6.20
N LYS A 132 37.48 9.35 6.91
CA LYS A 132 37.41 10.82 6.99
C LYS A 132 37.51 11.47 5.61
N SER A 133 38.42 10.98 4.76
CA SER A 133 38.59 11.51 3.41
C SER A 133 37.40 11.20 2.50
N ALA A 134 36.82 10.01 2.59
CA ALA A 134 35.64 9.62 1.84
C ALA A 134 34.43 10.48 2.23
N LEU A 135 34.20 10.67 3.54
CA LEU A 135 33.13 11.54 4.04
C LEU A 135 33.32 13.00 3.63
N ALA A 136 34.56 13.50 3.60
CA ALA A 136 34.84 14.84 3.11
C ALA A 136 34.47 15.02 1.64
N LYS A 137 34.80 14.05 0.77
CA LYS A 137 34.43 14.07 -0.66
C LYS A 137 32.93 14.10 -0.90
N PHE A 138 32.16 13.32 -0.13
CA PHE A 138 30.69 13.37 -0.22
C PHE A 138 30.13 14.71 0.24
N LYS A 139 30.70 15.29 1.31
CA LYS A 139 30.28 16.61 1.80
C LYS A 139 30.59 17.72 0.80
N GLU A 140 31.77 17.68 0.18
CA GLU A 140 32.18 18.66 -0.83
C GLU A 140 31.32 18.59 -2.10
N GLY A 141 30.99 17.38 -2.58
CA GLY A 141 30.06 17.21 -3.70
C GLY A 141 28.66 17.77 -3.41
N ALA A 142 28.16 17.61 -2.17
CA ALA A 142 26.86 18.16 -1.76
C ALA A 142 26.84 19.69 -1.66
N GLU A 143 27.96 20.31 -1.26
CA GLU A 143 28.11 21.77 -1.23
C GLU A 143 28.19 22.35 -2.65
N MET A 144 28.91 21.66 -3.56
CA MET A 144 29.10 22.10 -4.96
C MET A 144 27.83 21.99 -5.82
N GLU A 145 26.96 21.02 -5.54
CA GLU A 145 25.65 20.89 -6.22
C GLU A 145 24.56 21.81 -5.64
N SER A 146 24.79 22.46 -4.50
CA SER A 146 23.87 23.49 -3.99
C SER A 146 24.07 24.85 -4.69
N SER A 147 23.98 24.83 -6.01
CA SER A 147 24.15 26.04 -6.83
C SER A 147 23.09 27.10 -6.45
N LYS A 148 23.39 28.39 -6.71
CA LYS A 148 22.41 29.47 -6.49
C LYS A 148 21.11 29.22 -7.25
N GLU A 149 21.19 28.53 -8.38
CA GLU A 149 20.06 28.14 -9.21
C GLU A 149 19.18 27.10 -8.52
N ASP A 150 19.76 26.08 -7.89
CA ASP A 150 19.03 25.08 -7.10
C ASP A 150 18.26 25.71 -5.93
N LYS A 151 18.91 26.66 -5.24
CA LYS A 151 18.26 27.40 -4.15
C LYS A 151 17.11 28.26 -4.65
N ALA A 152 17.24 28.87 -5.83
CA ALA A 152 16.17 29.65 -6.46
C ALA A 152 14.98 28.76 -6.88
N ARG A 153 15.24 27.62 -7.53
CA ARG A 153 14.22 26.63 -7.91
C ARG A 153 13.49 26.10 -6.68
N GLN A 154 14.21 25.76 -5.61
CA GLN A 154 13.61 25.32 -4.36
C GLN A 154 12.76 26.42 -3.68
N ALA A 155 13.20 27.67 -3.73
CA ALA A 155 12.44 28.80 -3.18
C ALA A 155 11.15 29.06 -3.97
N GLU A 156 11.21 28.94 -5.30
CA GLU A 156 10.05 29.07 -6.18
C GLU A 156 9.01 27.97 -5.94
N VAL A 157 9.44 26.71 -5.90
CA VAL A 157 8.58 25.56 -5.55
C VAL A 157 7.93 25.77 -4.18
N LYS A 158 8.70 26.19 -3.16
CA LYS A 158 8.17 26.49 -1.82
C LYS A 158 7.20 27.68 -1.78
N ARG A 159 7.22 28.57 -2.77
CA ARG A 159 6.24 29.66 -2.90
C ARG A 159 4.95 29.17 -3.55
N LEU A 160 5.06 28.33 -4.56
CA LEU A 160 3.93 27.77 -5.32
C LEU A 160 3.09 26.78 -4.50
N PHE A 161 3.74 25.99 -3.64
CA PHE A 161 3.10 24.89 -2.91
C PHE A 161 3.05 25.12 -1.40
N ARG A 162 3.22 26.36 -0.93
CA ARG A 162 2.93 26.68 0.47
C ARG A 162 1.40 26.68 0.66
N PRO A 163 0.85 25.94 1.64
CA PRO A 163 -0.58 25.97 1.99
C PRO A 163 -1.04 27.36 2.45
#